data_AF-A0A2C9KKF2-F1
#
_entry.id   AF-A0A2C9KKF2-F1
#
_cell.length_a   1.000
_cell.length_b   1.000
_cell.length_c   1.000
_cell.angle_alpha   90.00
_cell.angle_beta   90.00
_cell.angle_gamma   90.00
#
_symmetry.space_group_name_H-M   'P 1'
#
loop_
_entity.id
_entity.type
_entity.pdbx_description
1 polymer ?
#
loop_
_entity_poly.entity_id
_entity_poly.type
_entity_poly.pdbx_seq_one_letter_code
_entity_poly.pdbx_strand_id
1 'polypeptide(L)'
;MASSITHKTVFILDRSPFFAQSCNQPIEYDTLKSKGSGVIPAAPIYKSLWTCNVEGVQEYLRIVFDIYPKDRHFRVVSGRTSLNPWNCPDTITTLNMRLAQVGPPLKSKKDDSEYSVFHGLSSAIDCLREPTQEQQDMLDNGDIVRNRGRIIYLTVLKNDMQVNHLEEYILEALQHNKMSSSSDLLPIDECELVLVHTVPVGHDIRITEKPCRELNSCVKFEVTSSHSGRHLYNKLVYLCCKHFDLCSTTVTGIPMKEEQNASSSANYDVELLHPATAHDELFKNGRSHTHKQTHAYTLSFSLRECA
;
A
#
# COMPACT_ATOMS: atom_id res chain seq x y z
N MET A 1 6.80 -20.60 -0.46
CA MET A 1 6.15 -19.28 -0.30
C MET A 1 7.04 -18.26 0.40
N ALA A 2 7.81 -18.66 1.44
CA ALA A 2 8.74 -17.78 2.16
C ALA A 2 9.89 -17.16 1.32
N SER A 3 10.07 -17.64 0.08
CA SER A 3 11.04 -17.13 -0.90
C SER A 3 10.42 -16.22 -1.98
N SER A 4 9.10 -15.97 -1.93
CA SER A 4 8.42 -15.08 -2.87
C SER A 4 8.73 -13.61 -2.56
N ILE A 5 8.78 -12.76 -3.59
CA ILE A 5 8.92 -11.31 -3.42
C ILE A 5 7.79 -10.68 -2.58
N THR A 6 6.62 -11.34 -2.56
CA THR A 6 5.45 -10.90 -1.81
C THR A 6 5.49 -11.34 -0.34
N HIS A 7 6.46 -12.15 0.08
CA HIS A 7 6.51 -12.70 1.44
C HIS A 7 6.76 -11.62 2.49
N LYS A 8 7.70 -10.70 2.23
CA LYS A 8 8.01 -9.55 3.09
C LYS A 8 7.71 -8.25 2.38
N THR A 9 6.90 -7.39 2.98
CA THR A 9 6.70 -6.01 2.51
C THR A 9 6.97 -5.03 3.64
N VAL A 10 7.84 -4.04 3.41
CA VAL A 10 8.11 -2.95 4.34
C VAL A 10 7.53 -1.66 3.78
N PHE A 11 6.61 -1.04 4.51
CA PHE A 11 6.17 0.32 4.23
C PHE A 11 7.07 1.33 4.94
N ILE A 12 7.46 2.38 4.25
CA ILE A 12 8.11 3.55 4.84
C ILE A 12 7.13 4.71 4.78
N LEU A 13 6.80 5.25 5.94
CA LEU A 13 5.98 6.44 6.10
C LEU A 13 6.88 7.65 6.38
N ASP A 14 6.90 8.60 5.46
CA ASP A 14 7.54 9.90 5.69
C ASP A 14 6.74 10.70 6.73
N ARG A 15 7.46 11.07 7.80
CA ARG A 15 6.92 11.84 8.94
C ARG A 15 7.61 13.20 9.06
N SER A 16 8.21 13.70 7.99
CA SER A 16 8.73 15.06 7.94
C SER A 16 7.61 16.09 8.17
N PRO A 17 7.92 17.33 8.61
CA PRO A 17 6.92 18.36 8.85
C PRO A 17 6.01 18.66 7.65
N PHE A 18 6.45 18.34 6.43
CA PHE A 18 5.64 18.46 5.22
C PHE A 18 4.35 17.64 5.31
N PHE A 19 4.39 16.46 5.92
CA PHE A 19 3.24 15.56 6.02
C PHE A 19 2.17 16.00 7.03
N ALA A 20 2.43 17.05 7.82
CA ALA A 20 1.41 17.71 8.65
C ALA A 20 0.47 18.63 7.86
N GLN A 21 0.76 18.90 6.58
CA GLN A 21 -0.04 19.75 5.73
C GLN A 21 -1.37 19.08 5.34
N SER A 22 -2.37 19.89 5.02
CA SER A 22 -3.65 19.44 4.47
C SER A 22 -3.47 18.72 3.14
N CYS A 23 -4.25 17.68 2.91
CA CYS A 23 -4.36 17.03 1.60
C CYS A 23 -5.18 17.86 0.58
N ASN A 24 -5.81 18.96 1.02
CA ASN A 24 -6.69 19.82 0.23
C ASN A 24 -7.91 19.13 -0.39
N GLN A 25 -8.30 17.96 0.14
CA GLN A 25 -9.57 17.32 -0.21
C GLN A 25 -10.59 17.53 0.93
N PRO A 26 -11.70 18.27 0.70
CA PRO A 26 -12.70 18.50 1.73
C PRO A 26 -13.46 17.22 2.06
N ILE A 27 -13.75 17.04 3.34
CA ILE A 27 -14.61 15.97 3.86
C ILE A 27 -15.85 16.64 4.46
N GLU A 28 -16.96 16.47 3.75
CA GLU A 28 -18.28 16.84 4.21
C GLU A 28 -18.76 15.76 5.19
N TYR A 29 -18.98 16.14 6.44
CA TYR A 29 -19.50 15.25 7.48
C TYR A 29 -20.86 15.71 8.01
N ASP A 30 -21.24 16.96 7.72
CA ASP A 30 -22.54 17.48 8.11
C ASP A 30 -23.63 16.98 7.16
N THR A 31 -24.42 16.03 7.65
CA THR A 31 -25.54 15.40 6.95
C THR A 31 -26.84 16.20 7.08
N LEU A 32 -26.85 17.30 7.84
CA LEU A 32 -28.06 18.10 8.13
C LEU A 32 -28.48 19.02 6.98
N LYS A 33 -27.83 18.96 5.81
CA LYS A 33 -28.17 19.75 4.61
C LYS A 33 -29.65 19.64 4.17
N SER A 34 -30.40 18.65 4.69
CA SER A 34 -31.83 18.41 4.40
C SER A 34 -32.81 18.89 5.49
N LYS A 35 -32.38 19.37 6.66
CA LYS A 35 -33.30 19.69 7.78
C LYS A 35 -33.45 21.19 8.01
N GLY A 36 -34.28 21.81 7.18
CA GLY A 36 -34.94 23.09 7.49
C GLY A 36 -34.18 24.36 7.08
N SER A 37 -34.96 25.37 6.69
CA SER A 37 -34.48 26.74 6.47
C SER A 37 -33.93 27.31 7.80
N GLY A 38 -32.66 27.74 7.81
CA GLY A 38 -32.06 28.47 8.94
C GLY A 38 -30.87 27.81 9.66
N VAL A 39 -30.46 26.58 9.29
CA VAL A 39 -29.28 25.92 9.85
C VAL A 39 -28.05 26.17 8.98
N ILE A 40 -26.98 26.73 9.57
CA ILE A 40 -25.69 26.92 8.88
C ILE A 40 -24.93 25.58 8.92
N PRO A 41 -24.59 24.99 7.75
CA PRO A 41 -23.84 23.74 7.71
C PRO A 41 -22.45 23.90 8.33
N ALA A 42 -21.96 22.86 9.00
CA ALA A 42 -20.61 22.86 9.54
C ALA A 42 -19.58 22.92 8.40
N ALA A 43 -18.49 23.67 8.63
CA ALA A 43 -17.41 23.80 7.65
C ALA A 43 -16.75 22.43 7.41
N PRO A 44 -16.37 22.09 6.17
CA PRO A 44 -15.70 20.84 5.86
C PRO A 44 -14.35 20.76 6.57
N ILE A 45 -13.95 19.52 6.91
CA ILE A 45 -12.62 19.24 7.45
C ILE A 45 -11.71 18.67 6.38
N TYR A 46 -10.40 18.73 6.63
CA TYR A 46 -9.39 18.23 5.71
C TYR A 46 -8.44 17.31 6.46
N LYS A 47 -8.15 16.15 5.88
CA LYS A 47 -7.11 15.25 6.39
C LYS A 47 -5.73 15.82 6.12
N SER A 48 -4.76 15.46 6.95
CA SER A 48 -3.36 15.70 6.64
C SER A 48 -2.84 14.70 5.60
N LEU A 49 -1.72 14.99 4.95
CA LEU A 49 -1.02 14.02 4.08
C LEU A 49 -0.63 12.77 4.88
N TRP A 50 -0.13 12.94 6.10
CA TRP A 50 0.17 11.83 7.02
C TRP A 50 -1.04 10.91 7.22
N THR A 51 -2.20 11.50 7.55
CA THR A 51 -3.44 10.74 7.75
C THR A 51 -3.81 9.96 6.49
N CYS A 52 -3.72 10.56 5.31
CA CYS A 52 -4.03 9.89 4.05
C CYS A 52 -3.05 8.73 3.76
N ASN A 53 -1.76 8.89 4.07
CA ASN A 53 -0.78 7.81 3.92
C ASN A 53 -1.08 6.64 4.86
N VAL A 54 -1.38 6.94 6.14
CA VAL A 54 -1.70 5.91 7.14
C VAL A 54 -2.95 5.12 6.75
N GLU A 55 -4.04 5.81 6.37
CA GLU A 55 -5.27 5.15 5.94
C GLU A 55 -5.06 4.29 4.69
N GLY A 56 -4.27 4.79 3.73
CA GLY A 56 -3.93 4.04 2.53
C GLY A 56 -3.14 2.75 2.82
N VAL A 57 -2.17 2.82 3.74
CA VAL A 57 -1.44 1.62 4.19
C VAL A 57 -2.36 0.68 4.95
N GLN A 58 -3.21 1.18 5.84
CA GLN A 58 -4.17 0.34 6.58
C GLN A 58 -5.10 -0.42 5.63
N GLU A 59 -5.61 0.24 4.59
CA GLU A 59 -6.47 -0.44 3.62
C GLU A 59 -5.70 -1.49 2.81
N TYR A 60 -4.49 -1.14 2.35
CA TYR A 60 -3.63 -2.09 1.65
C TYR A 60 -3.43 -3.36 2.50
N LEU A 61 -3.10 -3.19 3.79
CA LEU A 61 -2.90 -4.31 4.70
C LEU A 61 -4.19 -5.10 4.94
N ARG A 62 -5.34 -4.43 5.10
CA ARG A 62 -6.64 -5.08 5.26
C ARG A 62 -6.95 -6.00 4.08
N ILE A 63 -6.81 -5.50 2.85
CA ILE A 63 -7.04 -6.29 1.64
C ILE A 63 -6.16 -7.54 1.63
N VAL A 64 -4.87 -7.38 1.93
CA VAL A 64 -3.94 -8.52 1.90
C VAL A 64 -4.24 -9.52 3.01
N PHE A 65 -4.51 -9.08 4.23
CA PHE A 65 -4.79 -10.00 5.34
C PHE A 65 -6.13 -10.73 5.19
N ASP A 66 -7.13 -10.10 4.57
CA ASP A 66 -8.40 -10.74 4.26
C ASP A 66 -8.22 -11.88 3.23
N ILE A 67 -7.33 -11.70 2.24
CA ILE A 67 -7.08 -12.68 1.15
C ILE A 67 -6.02 -13.71 1.54
N TYR A 68 -4.96 -13.28 2.23
CA TYR A 68 -3.81 -14.07 2.64
C TYR A 68 -3.59 -13.94 4.15
N PRO A 69 -4.38 -14.65 4.97
CA PRO A 69 -4.27 -14.58 6.43
C PRO A 69 -2.96 -15.17 6.98
N LYS A 70 -2.17 -15.84 6.13
CA LYS A 70 -0.88 -16.46 6.46
C LYS A 70 0.14 -16.14 5.36
N ASP A 71 1.43 -16.31 5.68
CA ASP A 71 2.56 -16.26 4.75
C ASP A 71 2.88 -14.89 4.11
N ARG A 72 2.17 -13.82 4.48
CA ARG A 72 2.42 -12.44 4.03
C ARG A 72 2.68 -11.55 5.24
N HIS A 73 3.91 -11.06 5.32
CA HIS A 73 4.40 -10.31 6.46
C HIS A 73 4.64 -8.85 6.10
N PHE A 74 4.27 -7.99 7.03
CA PHE A 74 4.33 -6.54 6.84
C PHE A 74 5.09 -5.87 7.98
N ARG A 75 5.94 -4.91 7.64
CA ARG A 75 6.50 -3.94 8.60
C ARG A 75 6.18 -2.54 8.16
N VAL A 76 6.03 -1.66 9.13
CA VAL A 76 5.95 -0.22 8.88
C VAL A 76 7.10 0.47 9.60
N VAL A 77 7.82 1.30 8.87
CA VAL A 77 8.94 2.11 9.37
C VAL A 77 8.59 3.58 9.23
N SER A 78 8.97 4.38 10.22
CA SER A 78 8.88 5.84 10.18
C SER A 78 10.20 6.42 10.70
N GLY A 79 10.97 7.07 9.83
CA GLY A 79 12.33 7.52 10.16
C GLY A 79 13.23 6.32 10.48
N ARG A 80 13.85 6.30 11.67
CA ARG A 80 14.72 5.20 12.12
C ARG A 80 13.98 4.09 12.88
N THR A 81 12.68 4.22 13.07
CA THR A 81 11.90 3.36 13.97
C THR A 81 11.03 2.40 13.19
N SER A 82 11.21 1.10 13.42
CA SER A 82 10.23 0.08 13.03
C SER A 82 9.07 0.08 14.03
N LEU A 83 7.83 0.14 13.52
CA LEU A 83 6.62 0.21 14.32
C LEU A 83 6.13 -1.16 14.77
N ASN A 84 6.49 -2.22 14.05
CA ASN A 84 6.09 -3.59 14.38
C ASN A 84 7.17 -4.61 13.93
N PRO A 85 7.27 -5.78 14.60
CA PRO A 85 8.10 -6.88 14.14
C PRO A 85 7.37 -7.73 13.07
N TRP A 86 8.09 -8.66 12.43
CA TRP A 86 7.50 -9.60 11.44
C TRP A 86 6.51 -10.58 12.08
N ASN A 87 6.86 -11.16 13.22
CA ASN A 87 6.13 -12.28 13.83
C ASN A 87 5.09 -11.77 14.84
N CYS A 88 4.24 -10.83 14.43
CA CYS A 88 3.21 -10.24 15.29
C CYS A 88 1.82 -10.80 14.93
N PRO A 89 1.21 -11.68 15.76
CA PRO A 89 -0.10 -12.28 15.44
C PRO A 89 -1.21 -11.23 15.23
N ASP A 90 -1.21 -10.17 16.04
CA ASP A 90 -2.15 -9.04 15.93
C ASP A 90 -1.49 -7.85 15.24
N THR A 91 -0.92 -8.05 14.05
CA THR A 91 -0.13 -7.03 13.33
C THR A 91 -0.93 -5.73 13.17
N ILE A 92 -2.18 -5.78 12.72
CA ILE A 92 -3.02 -4.57 12.51
C ILE A 92 -3.26 -3.83 13.83
N THR A 93 -3.70 -4.52 14.87
CA THR A 93 -3.98 -3.90 16.18
C THR A 93 -2.72 -3.28 16.78
N THR A 94 -1.61 -4.01 16.74
CA THR A 94 -0.31 -3.53 17.22
C THR A 94 0.16 -2.32 16.45
N LEU A 95 0.08 -2.36 15.12
CA LEU A 95 0.44 -1.25 14.26
C LEU A 95 -0.42 -0.02 14.53
N ASN A 96 -1.74 -0.18 14.69
CA ASN A 96 -2.65 0.92 15.00
C ASN A 96 -2.32 1.59 16.34
N MET A 97 -2.03 0.80 17.38
CA MET A 97 -1.58 1.33 18.66
C MET A 97 -0.25 2.11 18.52
N ARG A 98 0.69 1.59 17.74
CA ARG A 98 2.01 2.21 17.52
C ARG A 98 1.91 3.48 16.69
N LEU A 99 1.07 3.50 15.65
CA LEU A 99 0.76 4.70 14.88
C LEU A 99 0.07 5.76 15.73
N ALA A 100 -0.83 5.37 16.63
CA ALA A 100 -1.45 6.30 17.58
C ALA A 100 -0.44 6.87 18.58
N GLN A 101 0.50 6.06 19.09
CA GLN A 101 1.58 6.51 19.98
C GLN A 101 2.55 7.48 19.30
N VAL A 102 2.91 7.19 18.05
CA VAL A 102 3.78 8.06 17.23
C VAL A 102 3.03 9.36 16.88
N GLY A 103 1.74 9.27 16.57
CA GLY A 103 0.88 10.43 16.28
C GLY A 103 1.16 11.07 14.91
N PRO A 104 0.62 12.27 14.64
CA PRO A 104 0.94 13.02 13.41
C PRO A 104 2.32 13.70 13.48
N PRO A 105 2.92 14.06 12.33
CA PRO A 105 4.12 14.88 12.27
C PRO A 105 3.95 16.22 12.99
N LEU A 106 4.99 16.67 13.68
CA LEU A 106 5.01 18.00 14.28
C LEU A 106 5.31 19.05 13.20
N LYS A 107 4.65 20.21 13.28
CA LYS A 107 4.87 21.33 12.33
C LYS A 107 6.23 22.03 12.52
N SER A 108 6.94 21.73 13.60
CA SER A 108 8.22 22.37 13.95
C SER A 108 9.36 21.81 13.09
N LYS A 109 10.19 22.70 12.53
CA LYS A 109 11.39 22.33 11.76
C LYS A 109 12.56 21.84 12.63
N LYS A 110 12.46 21.88 13.97
CA LYS A 110 13.57 21.49 14.86
C LYS A 110 13.89 19.98 14.80
N ASP A 111 12.95 19.14 14.36
CA ASP A 111 13.13 17.68 14.25
C ASP A 111 13.42 17.20 12.81
N ASP A 112 13.67 18.10 11.85
CA ASP A 112 13.86 17.72 10.44
C ASP A 112 15.08 16.79 10.24
N SER A 113 16.05 16.84 11.15
CA SER A 113 17.24 15.97 11.14
C SER A 113 16.94 14.50 11.44
N GLU A 114 15.85 14.18 12.14
CA GLU A 114 15.51 12.79 12.48
C GLU A 114 14.85 12.05 11.31
N TYR A 115 14.14 12.78 10.43
CA TYR A 115 13.32 12.23 9.35
C TYR A 115 13.94 12.43 7.95
N SER A 116 15.24 12.16 7.83
CA SER A 116 15.88 12.07 6.51
C SER A 116 15.28 10.91 5.71
N VAL A 117 15.07 11.14 4.41
CA VAL A 117 14.51 10.14 3.49
C VAL A 117 15.34 8.84 3.50
N PHE A 118 16.65 8.95 3.68
CA PHE A 118 17.58 7.82 3.72
C PHE A 118 17.49 7.02 5.03
N HIS A 119 17.10 7.62 6.16
CA HIS A 119 16.94 6.88 7.42
C HIS A 119 15.86 5.83 7.30
N GLY A 120 14.70 6.19 6.74
CA GLY A 120 13.60 5.26 6.49
C GLY A 120 14.01 4.11 5.58
N LEU A 121 14.77 4.42 4.53
CA LEU A 121 15.24 3.42 3.58
C LEU A 121 16.26 2.47 4.21
N SER A 122 17.24 2.99 4.97
CA SER A 122 18.19 2.16 5.73
C SER A 122 17.46 1.22 6.69
N SER A 123 16.55 1.74 7.51
CA SER A 123 15.80 0.93 8.47
C SER A 123 14.88 -0.10 7.81
N ALA A 124 14.34 0.19 6.63
CA ALA A 124 13.57 -0.79 5.87
C ALA A 124 14.44 -1.92 5.31
N ILE A 125 15.65 -1.60 4.85
CA ILE A 125 16.64 -2.60 4.41
C ILE A 125 17.02 -3.50 5.58
N ASP A 126 17.31 -2.93 6.75
CA ASP A 126 17.62 -3.70 7.96
C ASP A 126 16.46 -4.62 8.35
N CYS A 127 15.22 -4.11 8.32
CA CYS A 127 14.02 -4.91 8.55
C CYS A 127 13.90 -6.10 7.58
N LEU A 128 14.21 -5.93 6.29
CA LEU A 128 14.16 -7.02 5.31
C LEU A 128 15.18 -8.11 5.58
N ARG A 129 16.31 -7.78 6.21
CA ARG A 129 17.36 -8.75 6.57
C ARG A 129 16.97 -9.62 7.75
N GLU A 130 16.12 -9.13 8.65
CA GLU A 130 15.63 -9.94 9.77
C GLU A 130 14.75 -11.10 9.27
N PRO A 131 15.00 -12.36 9.68
CA PRO A 131 14.20 -13.50 9.27
C PRO A 131 12.76 -13.41 9.82
N THR A 132 11.81 -13.92 9.04
CA THR A 132 10.46 -14.24 9.55
C THR A 132 10.50 -15.58 10.30
N GLN A 133 9.43 -15.91 11.03
CA GLN A 133 9.35 -17.20 11.71
C GLN A 133 9.49 -18.36 10.72
N GLU A 134 8.82 -18.29 9.56
CA GLU A 134 8.89 -19.36 8.56
C GLU A 134 10.29 -19.48 7.95
N GLN A 135 11.00 -18.37 7.80
CA GLN A 135 12.40 -18.40 7.35
C GLN A 135 13.33 -18.96 8.43
N GLN A 136 13.09 -18.66 9.70
CA GLN A 136 13.85 -19.23 10.81
C GLN A 136 13.63 -20.74 10.90
N ASP A 137 12.39 -21.20 10.82
CA ASP A 137 12.05 -22.62 10.84
C ASP A 137 12.73 -23.38 9.68
N MET A 138 12.83 -22.75 8.49
CA MET A 138 13.57 -23.30 7.35
C MET A 138 15.07 -23.39 7.63
N LEU A 139 15.69 -22.35 8.22
CA LEU A 139 17.10 -22.39 8.60
C LEU A 139 17.38 -23.50 9.63
N ASP A 140 16.52 -23.64 10.63
CA ASP A 140 16.64 -24.65 11.69
C ASP A 140 16.50 -26.07 11.14
N ASN A 141 15.72 -26.25 10.07
CA ASN A 141 15.59 -27.51 9.32
C ASN A 141 16.76 -27.76 8.34
N GLY A 142 17.69 -26.81 8.18
CA GLY A 142 18.82 -26.90 7.25
C GLY A 142 18.47 -26.57 5.79
N ASP A 143 17.32 -25.94 5.53
CA ASP A 143 16.91 -25.54 4.19
C ASP A 143 17.62 -24.27 3.70
N ILE A 144 17.77 -24.16 2.37
CA ILE A 144 18.28 -22.93 1.74
C ILE A 144 17.17 -21.88 1.71
N VAL A 145 17.35 -20.80 2.46
CA VAL A 145 16.41 -19.66 2.47
C VAL A 145 16.82 -18.61 1.45
N ARG A 146 15.89 -18.24 0.57
CA ARG A 146 16.01 -17.05 -0.29
C ARG A 146 15.23 -15.90 0.32
N ASN A 147 15.91 -14.80 0.62
CA ASN A 147 15.30 -13.63 1.24
C ASN A 147 14.97 -12.58 0.18
N ARG A 148 13.69 -12.48 -0.13
CA ARG A 148 13.14 -11.52 -1.09
C ARG A 148 12.10 -10.66 -0.41
N GLY A 149 12.00 -9.40 -0.81
CA GLY A 149 10.95 -8.53 -0.30
C GLY A 149 10.72 -7.26 -1.10
N ARG A 150 9.69 -6.53 -0.71
CA ARG A 150 9.31 -5.26 -1.30
C ARG A 150 9.40 -4.14 -0.28
N ILE A 151 9.88 -2.97 -0.69
CA ILE A 151 9.84 -1.73 0.05
C ILE A 151 8.89 -0.78 -0.68
N ILE A 152 7.89 -0.25 0.03
CA ILE A 152 6.96 0.75 -0.50
C ILE A 152 7.15 2.04 0.29
N TYR A 153 7.65 3.08 -0.36
CA TYR A 153 8.00 4.33 0.28
C TYR A 153 7.00 5.43 -0.08
N LEU A 154 6.15 5.82 0.87
CA LEU A 154 5.25 6.97 0.73
C LEU A 154 5.94 8.25 1.20
N THR A 155 6.28 9.14 0.26
CA THR A 155 7.05 10.36 0.54
C THR A 155 6.73 11.47 -0.47
N VAL A 156 7.27 12.66 -0.22
CA VAL A 156 7.30 13.76 -1.19
C VAL A 156 8.72 13.84 -1.78
N LEU A 157 8.81 13.78 -3.10
CA LEU A 157 10.06 13.90 -3.83
C LEU A 157 10.18 15.33 -4.36
N LYS A 158 11.36 15.92 -4.24
CA LYS A 158 11.63 17.31 -4.62
C LYS A 158 11.87 17.46 -6.12
N ASN A 159 12.58 16.49 -6.71
CA ASN A 159 12.96 16.47 -8.12
C ASN A 159 13.45 15.06 -8.52
N ASP A 160 13.65 14.85 -9.82
CA ASP A 160 14.17 13.58 -10.35
C ASP A 160 15.60 13.26 -9.88
N MET A 161 16.40 14.25 -9.46
CA MET A 161 17.74 14.00 -8.89
C MET A 161 17.62 13.25 -7.55
N GLN A 162 16.66 13.60 -6.70
CA GLN A 162 16.40 12.88 -5.46
C GLN A 162 15.98 11.42 -5.72
N VAL A 163 15.21 11.19 -6.79
CA VAL A 163 14.83 9.83 -7.22
C VAL A 163 16.08 9.03 -7.56
N ASN A 164 17.00 9.60 -8.35
CA ASN A 164 18.24 8.95 -8.74
C ASN A 164 19.15 8.67 -7.54
N HIS A 165 19.24 9.59 -6.57
CA HIS A 165 20.01 9.34 -5.34
C HIS A 165 19.42 8.20 -4.49
N LEU A 166 18.09 8.03 -4.44
CA LEU A 166 17.47 6.91 -3.74
C LEU A 166 17.71 5.58 -4.48
N GLU A 167 17.70 5.63 -5.80
CA GLU A 167 18.03 4.52 -6.70
C GLU A 167 19.47 4.04 -6.49
N GLU A 168 20.44 4.96 -6.49
CA GLU A 168 21.85 4.69 -6.21
C GLU A 168 22.05 4.15 -4.79
N TYR A 169 21.42 4.78 -3.80
CA TYR A 169 21.55 4.37 -2.40
C TYR A 169 21.11 2.91 -2.17
N ILE A 170 19.99 2.48 -2.75
CA ILE A 170 19.55 1.09 -2.56
C ILE A 170 20.45 0.09 -3.29
N LEU A 171 21.01 0.47 -4.45
CA LEU A 171 21.98 -0.35 -5.17
C LEU A 171 23.26 -0.55 -4.35
N GLU A 172 23.82 0.52 -3.79
CA GLU A 172 25.00 0.47 -2.94
C GLU A 172 24.72 -0.35 -1.67
N ALA A 173 23.61 -0.08 -0.97
CA ALA A 173 23.25 -0.80 0.24
C ALA A 173 23.12 -2.31 0.01
N LEU A 174 22.50 -2.73 -1.10
CA LEU A 174 22.34 -4.16 -1.43
C LEU A 174 23.64 -4.82 -1.90
N GLN A 175 24.58 -4.07 -2.47
CA GLN A 175 25.93 -4.57 -2.74
C GLN A 175 26.71 -4.82 -1.43
N HIS A 176 26.64 -3.88 -0.49
CA HIS A 176 27.27 -4.01 0.84
C HIS A 176 26.62 -5.10 1.71
N ASN A 177 25.35 -5.39 1.51
CA ASN A 177 24.63 -6.47 2.22
C ASN A 177 25.26 -7.85 2.00
N LYS A 178 25.85 -8.12 0.82
CA LYS A 178 26.52 -9.40 0.53
C LYS A 178 27.84 -9.57 1.26
N MET A 179 28.43 -8.47 1.75
CA MET A 179 29.76 -8.46 2.38
C MET A 179 29.70 -8.47 3.92
N SER A 180 28.52 -8.28 4.51
CA SER A 180 28.32 -8.16 5.97
C SER A 180 27.41 -9.28 6.50
N SER A 181 27.90 -10.52 6.54
CA SER A 181 27.18 -11.63 7.16
C SER A 181 27.41 -11.67 8.68
N SER A 182 26.57 -11.00 9.46
CA SER A 182 26.33 -11.39 10.85
C SER A 182 25.49 -12.68 10.88
N SER A 183 25.68 -13.57 11.86
CA SER A 183 25.02 -14.89 11.89
C SER A 183 23.48 -14.83 11.84
N ASP A 184 22.89 -13.74 12.33
CA ASP A 184 21.45 -13.67 12.61
C ASP A 184 20.66 -12.90 11.52
N LEU A 185 21.33 -12.39 10.48
CA LEU A 185 20.70 -11.60 9.41
C LEU A 185 20.83 -12.30 8.06
N LEU A 186 19.75 -12.28 7.28
CA LEU A 186 19.73 -12.84 5.94
C LEU A 186 20.22 -11.81 4.90
N PRO A 187 21.09 -12.19 3.96
CA PRO A 187 21.40 -11.35 2.81
C PRO A 187 20.13 -11.18 1.96
N ILE A 188 19.92 -10.01 1.34
CA ILE A 188 18.76 -9.78 0.47
C ILE A 188 19.10 -10.21 -0.95
N ASP A 189 18.38 -11.20 -1.47
CA ASP A 189 18.57 -11.75 -2.82
C ASP A 189 17.89 -10.89 -3.90
N GLU A 190 16.66 -10.45 -3.62
CA GLU A 190 15.84 -9.65 -4.52
C GLU A 190 15.03 -8.62 -3.72
N CYS A 191 15.05 -7.37 -4.16
CA CYS A 191 14.29 -6.27 -3.56
C CYS A 191 13.54 -5.48 -4.64
N GLU A 192 12.25 -5.25 -4.41
CA GLU A 192 11.46 -4.29 -5.20
C GLU A 192 11.30 -2.99 -4.41
N LEU A 193 11.78 -1.86 -4.93
CA LEU A 193 11.54 -0.55 -4.34
C LEU A 193 10.50 0.21 -5.14
N VAL A 194 9.39 0.54 -4.48
CA VAL A 194 8.28 1.32 -5.04
C VAL A 194 8.22 2.67 -4.34
N LEU A 195 8.59 3.74 -5.04
CA LEU A 195 8.44 5.10 -4.56
C LEU A 195 7.03 5.62 -4.91
N VAL A 196 6.27 6.02 -3.89
CA VAL A 196 4.95 6.62 -4.02
C VAL A 196 5.07 8.10 -3.68
N HIS A 197 5.24 8.92 -4.71
CA HIS A 197 5.25 10.38 -4.60
C HIS A 197 3.83 10.89 -4.37
N THR A 198 3.59 11.55 -3.24
CA THR A 198 2.28 12.11 -2.90
C THR A 198 2.35 13.61 -2.62
N VAL A 199 1.39 14.35 -3.19
CA VAL A 199 1.24 15.81 -3.02
C VAL A 199 -0.22 16.15 -2.68
N PRO A 200 -0.50 17.30 -2.03
CA PRO A 200 -1.89 17.71 -1.82
C PRO A 200 -2.66 17.89 -3.14
N VAL A 201 -3.97 17.74 -3.08
CA VAL A 201 -4.87 17.98 -4.22
C VAL A 201 -4.71 19.43 -4.69
N GLY A 202 -4.61 19.60 -6.01
CA GLY A 202 -4.43 20.91 -6.66
C GLY A 202 -2.98 21.38 -6.80
N HIS A 203 -1.98 20.68 -6.24
CA HIS A 203 -0.58 20.96 -6.52
C HIS A 203 -0.06 20.20 -7.73
N ASP A 204 0.82 20.82 -8.52
CA ASP A 204 1.45 20.17 -9.67
C ASP A 204 2.31 18.97 -9.26
N ILE A 205 2.13 17.85 -9.95
CA ILE A 205 3.05 16.70 -9.88
C ILE A 205 4.20 16.96 -10.85
N ARG A 206 5.41 17.13 -10.30
CA ARG A 206 6.62 17.47 -11.08
C ARG A 206 7.61 16.31 -11.20
N ILE A 207 7.24 15.14 -10.69
CA ILE A 207 8.07 13.95 -10.69
C ILE A 207 7.62 13.04 -11.83
N THR A 208 8.59 12.60 -12.63
CA THR A 208 8.32 11.72 -13.75
C THR A 208 8.04 10.31 -13.22
N GLU A 209 6.84 9.77 -13.52
CA GLU A 209 6.55 8.37 -13.20
C GLU A 209 7.49 7.44 -13.99
N LYS A 210 7.98 6.40 -13.31
CA LYS A 210 8.88 5.40 -13.87
C LYS A 210 8.20 4.04 -13.70
N PRO A 211 7.82 3.33 -14.78
CA PRO A 211 7.26 1.99 -14.65
C PRO A 211 8.28 1.06 -14.00
N CYS A 212 7.80 -0.03 -13.38
CA CYS A 212 8.67 -1.03 -12.77
C CYS A 212 9.70 -1.53 -13.78
N ARG A 213 10.99 -1.34 -13.46
CA ARG A 213 12.13 -1.78 -14.25
C ARG A 213 13.16 -2.48 -13.39
N GLU A 214 13.88 -3.41 -13.98
CA GLU A 214 15.06 -4.03 -13.36
C GLU A 214 16.25 -3.07 -13.45
N LEU A 215 16.83 -2.71 -12.30
CA LEU A 215 18.07 -1.94 -12.25
C LEU A 215 19.29 -2.86 -12.37
N ASN A 216 19.21 -4.01 -11.73
CA ASN A 216 20.17 -5.11 -11.81
C ASN A 216 19.47 -6.44 -11.46
N SER A 217 20.23 -7.53 -11.34
CA SER A 217 19.70 -8.86 -11.03
C SER A 217 19.00 -8.99 -9.67
N CYS A 218 19.20 -8.01 -8.76
CA CYS A 218 18.71 -8.04 -7.39
C CYS A 218 17.69 -6.93 -7.08
N VAL A 219 17.56 -5.91 -7.93
CA VAL A 219 16.77 -4.70 -7.63
C VAL A 219 15.85 -4.36 -8.76
N LYS A 220 14.56 -4.26 -8.46
CA LYS A 220 13.57 -3.61 -9.32
C LYS A 220 13.13 -2.30 -8.68
N PHE A 221 12.76 -1.35 -9.54
CA PHE A 221 12.46 0.01 -9.13
C PHE A 221 11.27 0.56 -9.89
N GLU A 222 10.34 1.16 -9.16
CA GLU A 222 9.13 1.80 -9.67
C GLU A 222 8.93 3.15 -8.99
N VAL A 223 8.51 4.16 -9.76
CA VAL A 223 8.08 5.45 -9.22
C VAL A 223 6.68 5.73 -9.73
N THR A 224 5.76 5.93 -8.80
CA THR A 224 4.41 6.40 -9.11
C THR A 224 4.12 7.67 -8.36
N SER A 225 3.31 8.52 -8.97
CA SER A 225 2.87 9.80 -8.42
C SER A 225 1.35 9.77 -8.26
N SER A 226 0.87 10.42 -7.20
CA SER A 226 -0.56 10.60 -6.97
C SER A 226 -0.82 11.86 -6.16
N HIS A 227 -2.00 12.44 -6.33
CA HIS A 227 -2.50 13.36 -5.31
C HIS A 227 -2.88 12.58 -4.04
N SER A 228 -2.93 13.27 -2.91
CA SER A 228 -3.34 12.69 -1.64
C SER A 228 -4.87 12.45 -1.58
N GLY A 229 -5.36 12.01 -0.43
CA GLY A 229 -6.77 11.66 -0.23
C GLY A 229 -7.19 10.45 -1.08
N ARG A 230 -8.36 10.53 -1.73
CA ARG A 230 -8.95 9.43 -2.52
C ARG A 230 -8.04 8.94 -3.65
N HIS A 231 -7.23 9.82 -4.25
CA HIS A 231 -6.33 9.44 -5.33
C HIS A 231 -5.20 8.53 -4.84
N LEU A 232 -4.62 8.84 -3.67
CA LEU A 232 -3.62 7.99 -3.03
C LEU A 232 -4.22 6.65 -2.59
N TYR A 233 -5.42 6.68 -2.01
CA TYR A 233 -6.15 5.45 -1.64
C TYR A 233 -6.32 4.53 -2.86
N ASN A 234 -6.88 5.04 -3.96
CA ASN A 234 -7.06 4.26 -5.19
C ASN A 234 -5.72 3.75 -5.75
N LYS A 235 -4.67 4.57 -5.71
CA LYS A 235 -3.33 4.17 -6.18
C LYS A 235 -2.76 3.02 -5.35
N LEU A 236 -2.94 3.03 -4.03
CA LEU A 236 -2.45 1.96 -3.15
C LEU A 236 -3.28 0.68 -3.31
N VAL A 237 -4.59 0.77 -3.52
CA VAL A 237 -5.43 -0.38 -3.87
C VAL A 237 -4.98 -0.99 -5.21
N TYR A 238 -4.71 -0.15 -6.22
CA TYR A 238 -4.16 -0.62 -7.50
C TYR A 238 -2.79 -1.30 -7.33
N LEU A 239 -1.88 -0.69 -6.56
CA LEU A 239 -0.59 -1.29 -6.26
C LEU A 239 -0.78 -2.62 -5.52
N CYS A 240 -1.69 -2.72 -4.56
CA CYS A 240 -2.02 -3.97 -3.87
C CYS A 240 -2.44 -5.06 -4.86
N CYS A 241 -3.33 -4.74 -5.81
CA CYS A 241 -3.76 -5.68 -6.82
C CYS A 241 -2.60 -6.15 -7.70
N LYS A 242 -1.77 -5.21 -8.18
CA LYS A 242 -0.57 -5.52 -8.97
C LYS A 242 0.44 -6.38 -8.19
N HIS A 243 0.63 -6.06 -6.92
CA HIS A 243 1.65 -6.63 -6.04
C HIS A 243 1.38 -8.07 -5.63
N PHE A 244 0.10 -8.45 -5.55
CA PHE A 244 -0.35 -9.78 -5.14
C PHE A 244 -1.10 -10.53 -6.23
N ASP A 245 -1.08 -10.02 -7.46
CA ASP A 245 -1.78 -10.60 -8.60
C ASP A 245 -3.27 -10.84 -8.29
N LEU A 246 -3.94 -9.76 -7.87
CA LEU A 246 -5.38 -9.77 -7.56
C LEU A 246 -6.19 -9.30 -8.75
N CYS A 247 -7.40 -9.82 -8.84
CA CYS A 247 -8.42 -9.39 -9.79
C CYS A 247 -9.69 -8.99 -9.04
N SER A 248 -10.56 -8.28 -9.75
CA SER A 248 -11.82 -7.76 -9.25
C SER A 248 -12.99 -8.48 -9.92
N THR A 249 -13.94 -8.94 -9.09
CA THR A 249 -15.25 -9.40 -9.54
C THR A 249 -16.32 -8.46 -9.02
N THR A 250 -17.15 -7.94 -9.94
CA THR A 250 -18.30 -7.12 -9.57
C THR A 250 -19.56 -7.99 -9.58
N VAL A 251 -20.19 -8.11 -8.42
CA VAL A 251 -21.47 -8.79 -8.25
C VAL A 251 -22.59 -7.78 -8.47
N THR A 252 -23.42 -8.05 -9.46
CA THR A 252 -24.51 -7.16 -9.89
C THR A 252 -25.87 -7.82 -9.71
N GLY A 253 -26.94 -7.02 -9.70
CA GLY A 253 -28.32 -7.52 -9.61
C GLY A 253 -28.64 -8.19 -8.27
N ILE A 254 -28.04 -7.67 -7.19
CA ILE A 254 -28.25 -8.16 -5.83
C ILE A 254 -29.67 -7.78 -5.37
N PRO A 255 -30.57 -8.74 -5.12
CA PRO A 255 -31.94 -8.44 -4.72
C PRO A 255 -31.97 -7.85 -3.31
N MET A 256 -32.51 -6.64 -3.18
CA MET A 256 -32.69 -5.94 -1.90
C MET A 256 -34.16 -5.92 -1.50
N LYS A 257 -34.45 -6.05 -0.20
CA LYS A 257 -35.83 -6.09 0.32
C LYS A 257 -36.69 -4.86 -0.03
N GLU A 258 -36.08 -3.74 -0.38
CA GLU A 258 -36.77 -2.47 -0.65
C GLU A 258 -37.30 -2.35 -2.09
N GLU A 259 -36.93 -3.24 -3.00
CA GLU A 259 -37.34 -3.20 -4.41
C GLU A 259 -38.85 -3.40 -4.64
N GLN A 260 -39.62 -3.84 -3.63
CA GLN A 260 -41.05 -4.08 -3.82
C GLN A 260 -41.95 -2.84 -3.62
N ASN A 261 -41.47 -1.73 -3.06
CA ASN A 261 -42.33 -0.60 -2.69
C ASN A 261 -41.84 0.81 -3.08
N ALA A 262 -40.66 0.96 -3.69
CA ALA A 262 -40.11 2.28 -4.03
C ALA A 262 -39.91 2.45 -5.54
N SER A 263 -40.51 3.50 -6.10
CA SER A 263 -40.32 3.97 -7.49
C SER A 263 -38.91 4.51 -7.79
N SER A 264 -37.92 4.21 -6.95
CA SER A 264 -36.50 4.47 -7.16
C SER A 264 -35.66 3.40 -6.45
N SER A 265 -35.65 2.17 -6.97
CA SER A 265 -34.67 1.17 -6.56
C SER A 265 -33.31 1.50 -7.20
N ALA A 266 -32.35 1.95 -6.39
CA ALA A 266 -30.96 2.00 -6.82
C ALA A 266 -30.36 0.59 -6.60
N ASN A 267 -30.04 -0.09 -7.69
CA ASN A 267 -29.21 -1.30 -7.61
C ASN A 267 -27.80 -0.87 -7.22
N TYR A 268 -27.22 -1.54 -6.23
CA TYR A 268 -25.82 -1.37 -5.87
C TYR A 268 -25.05 -2.61 -6.30
N ASP A 269 -23.92 -2.36 -6.94
CA ASP A 269 -22.96 -3.40 -7.29
C ASP A 269 -21.92 -3.52 -6.16
N VAL A 270 -21.44 -4.74 -5.93
CA VAL A 270 -20.41 -5.02 -4.93
C VAL A 270 -19.15 -5.51 -5.63
N GLU A 271 -18.05 -4.78 -5.41
CA GLU A 271 -16.73 -5.15 -5.91
C GLU A 271 -16.00 -6.03 -4.89
N LEU A 272 -15.49 -7.18 -5.34
CA LEU A 272 -14.72 -8.12 -4.52
C LEU A 272 -13.35 -8.34 -5.12
N LEU A 273 -12.30 -8.16 -4.31
CA LEU A 273 -10.93 -8.49 -4.67
C LEU A 273 -10.58 -9.92 -4.26
N HIS A 274 -9.92 -10.65 -5.14
CA HIS A 274 -9.47 -12.03 -4.90
C HIS A 274 -8.26 -12.36 -5.79
N PRO A 275 -7.53 -13.47 -5.57
CA PRO A 275 -6.44 -13.88 -6.44
C PRO A 275 -6.90 -14.04 -7.90
N ALA A 276 -6.08 -13.60 -8.86
CA ALA A 276 -6.38 -13.64 -10.28
C ALA A 276 -6.70 -15.05 -10.79
N THR A 277 -6.09 -16.07 -10.18
CA THR A 277 -6.28 -17.49 -10.51
C THR A 277 -7.73 -17.96 -10.41
N ALA A 278 -8.59 -17.27 -9.64
CA ALA A 278 -10.02 -17.57 -9.58
C ALA A 278 -10.74 -17.34 -10.93
N HIS A 279 -10.14 -16.58 -11.85
CA HIS A 279 -10.68 -16.33 -13.19
C HIS A 279 -10.10 -17.25 -14.27
N ASP A 280 -9.12 -18.10 -13.95
CA ASP A 280 -8.42 -18.94 -14.94
C ASP A 280 -9.36 -19.83 -15.75
N GLU A 281 -10.37 -20.42 -15.09
CA GLU A 281 -11.35 -21.30 -15.76
C GLU A 281 -12.31 -20.55 -16.68
N LEU A 282 -12.63 -19.29 -16.36
CA LEU A 282 -13.52 -18.46 -17.17
C LEU A 282 -12.86 -18.10 -18.50
N PHE A 283 -11.56 -17.78 -18.46
CA PHE A 283 -10.78 -17.50 -19.66
C PHE A 283 -10.54 -18.77 -20.50
N LYS A 284 -10.39 -19.94 -19.88
CA LYS A 284 -10.29 -21.22 -20.60
C LYS A 284 -11.58 -21.60 -21.33
N ASN A 285 -12.74 -21.22 -20.79
CA ASN A 285 -14.04 -21.62 -21.32
C ASN A 285 -14.69 -20.61 -22.27
N GLY A 286 -14.00 -19.52 -22.64
CA GLY A 286 -14.42 -18.57 -23.69
C GLY A 286 -15.72 -17.81 -23.42
N ARG A 287 -16.28 -17.88 -22.20
CA ARG A 287 -17.50 -17.18 -21.79
C ARG A 287 -17.13 -15.88 -21.07
N SER A 288 -16.78 -14.85 -21.82
CA SER A 288 -16.60 -13.52 -21.23
C SER A 288 -17.09 -12.42 -22.17
N HIS A 289 -18.19 -11.76 -21.79
CA HIS A 289 -18.47 -10.40 -22.24
C HIS A 289 -17.49 -9.47 -21.51
N THR A 290 -16.31 -9.29 -22.11
CA THR A 290 -15.28 -8.42 -21.55
C THR A 290 -15.57 -6.96 -21.94
N HIS A 291 -15.98 -6.14 -20.99
CA HIS A 291 -15.87 -4.70 -21.15
C HIS A 291 -14.44 -4.29 -20.81
N LYS A 292 -13.65 -3.95 -21.84
CA LYS A 292 -12.37 -3.26 -21.66
C LYS A 292 -12.66 -1.83 -21.22
N GLN A 293 -12.66 -1.58 -19.92
CA GLN A 293 -12.20 -0.29 -19.41
C GLN A 293 -10.73 -0.45 -19.03
N THR A 294 -9.92 0.49 -19.51
CA THR A 294 -8.49 0.58 -19.22
C THR A 294 -8.27 0.51 -17.71
N HIS A 295 -7.47 -0.47 -17.29
CA HIS A 295 -6.94 -0.75 -15.94
C HIS A 295 -7.77 -1.75 -15.10
N ALA A 296 -7.21 -2.96 -14.96
CA ALA A 296 -7.74 -4.18 -14.33
C ALA A 296 -8.80 -4.98 -15.15
N TYR A 297 -8.57 -6.29 -15.29
CA TYR A 297 -9.57 -7.20 -15.86
C TYR A 297 -10.76 -7.26 -14.90
N THR A 298 -11.86 -6.61 -15.27
CA THR A 298 -13.11 -6.63 -14.51
C THR A 298 -14.02 -7.67 -15.14
N LEU A 299 -14.45 -8.66 -14.36
CA LEU A 299 -15.52 -9.58 -14.75
C LEU A 299 -16.78 -9.20 -13.97
N SER A 300 -17.89 -9.04 -14.71
CA SER A 300 -19.21 -8.78 -14.14
C SER A 300 -20.05 -10.04 -14.25
N PHE A 301 -20.64 -10.47 -13.14
CA PHE A 301 -21.61 -11.57 -13.11
C PHE A 301 -22.98 -11.01 -12.74
N SER A 302 -23.99 -11.35 -13.54
CA SER A 302 -25.40 -11.04 -13.24
C SER A 302 -26.06 -12.25 -12.60
N LEU A 303 -26.62 -12.09 -11.40
CA LEU A 303 -27.36 -13.15 -10.70
C LEU A 303 -28.64 -13.60 -11.44
N ARG A 304 -29.06 -12.88 -12.50
CA ARG A 304 -30.23 -13.25 -13.32
C ARG A 304 -29.96 -14.43 -14.26
N GLU A 305 -28.70 -14.80 -14.50
CA GLU A 305 -28.34 -15.91 -15.41
C GLU A 305 -28.12 -17.26 -14.69
N CYS A 306 -28.26 -17.29 -13.36
CA CYS A 306 -28.01 -18.49 -12.54
C CYS A 306 -29.29 -19.14 -11.98
N ALA A 307 -30.47 -18.87 -12.57
CA ALA A 307 -31.74 -19.50 -12.21
C ALA A 307 -32.34 -20.26 -13.38
#